data_AF-A0A1Q7HRY4-F1
#
_entry.id   AF-A0A1Q7HRY4-F1
#
_cell.length_a   1.000
_cell.length_b   1.000
_cell.length_c   1.000
_cell.angle_alpha   90.00
_cell.angle_beta   90.00
_cell.angle_gamma   90.00
#
_symmetry.space_group_name_H-M   'P 1'
#
loop_
_entity.id
_entity.type
_entity.pdbx_description
1 polymer ?
#
loop_
_entity_poly.entity_id
_entity_poly.type
_entity_poly.pdbx_seq_one_letter_code
_entity_poly.pdbx_strand_id
1 'polypeptide(L)'
;MRVVRAPLLALLWLAANVLGFTLAGAFAHFPGSFPVGSGVNSSFDAAAALFGLVLGGVSGAVVGVLQWLVLRRWIGAGRGWIAATALAIAVTHMLGDGLPASFDYESIAVDGGVLFYVAQTIALRGRSGGQALALAGAVGYAVGILAGVDRATSSEVYWGEEHLVAGIVCGIAFGAVSVVTLLLSRWSVAAVQRR
;
A
#
# COMPACT_ATOMS: atom_id res chain seq x y z
N MET A 1 -8.46 -5.21 30.41
CA MET A 1 -7.24 -5.57 29.62
C MET A 1 -7.23 -5.13 28.14
N ARG A 2 -8.26 -4.44 27.58
CA ARG A 2 -8.31 -4.12 26.13
C ARG A 2 -7.54 -2.86 25.68
N VAL A 3 -7.25 -1.92 26.58
CA VAL A 3 -6.67 -0.59 26.21
C VAL A 3 -5.16 -0.66 25.95
N VAL A 4 -4.41 -1.42 26.75
CA VAL A 4 -2.92 -1.48 26.69
C VAL A 4 -2.40 -2.08 25.38
N ARG A 5 -3.22 -2.87 24.66
CA ARG A 5 -2.80 -3.52 23.41
C ARG A 5 -2.89 -2.61 22.18
N ALA A 6 -3.60 -1.49 22.25
CA ALA A 6 -3.84 -0.65 21.08
C ALA A 6 -2.57 0.07 20.58
N PRO A 7 -1.73 0.69 21.44
CA PRO A 7 -0.48 1.32 20.98
C PRO A 7 0.49 0.30 20.39
N LEU A 8 0.63 -0.88 21.02
CA LEU A 8 1.50 -1.93 20.50
C LEU A 8 1.05 -2.42 19.11
N LEU A 9 -0.26 -2.66 18.92
CA LEU A 9 -0.77 -3.08 17.61
C LEU A 9 -0.62 -1.99 16.55
N ALA A 10 -0.71 -0.71 16.93
CA ALA A 10 -0.43 0.42 16.03
C ALA A 10 1.05 0.45 15.60
N LEU A 11 1.97 0.28 16.54
CA LEU A 11 3.41 0.21 16.23
C LEU A 11 3.73 -1.01 15.35
N LEU A 12 3.16 -2.18 15.66
CA LEU A 12 3.31 -3.38 14.84
C LEU A 12 2.70 -3.19 13.44
N TRP A 13 1.60 -2.46 13.32
CA TRP A 13 1.00 -2.13 12.03
C TRP A 13 1.90 -1.22 11.20
N LEU A 14 2.44 -0.15 11.79
CA LEU A 14 3.40 0.71 11.13
C LEU A 14 4.63 -0.09 10.69
N ALA A 15 5.22 -0.88 11.58
CA ALA A 15 6.37 -1.72 11.28
C ALA A 15 6.08 -2.75 10.18
N ALA A 16 4.90 -3.37 10.18
CA ALA A 16 4.49 -4.31 9.13
C ALA A 16 4.39 -3.65 7.75
N ASN A 17 3.90 -2.40 7.68
CA ASN A 17 3.83 -1.67 6.43
C ASN A 17 5.22 -1.23 5.96
N VAL A 18 6.02 -0.62 6.83
CA VAL A 18 7.40 -0.24 6.49
C VAL A 18 8.17 -1.46 6.01
N LEU A 19 8.23 -2.54 6.79
CA LEU A 19 8.95 -3.75 6.40
C LEU A 19 8.41 -4.36 5.10
N GLY A 20 7.08 -4.49 4.96
CA GLY A 20 6.49 -5.08 3.77
C GLY A 20 6.81 -4.33 2.50
N PHE A 21 6.63 -3.00 2.50
CA PHE A 21 6.91 -2.17 1.33
C PHE A 21 8.42 -1.99 1.09
N THR A 22 9.25 -1.98 2.14
CA THR A 22 10.73 -2.03 2.00
C THR A 22 11.16 -3.32 1.30
N LEU A 23 10.64 -4.48 1.71
CA LEU A 23 10.94 -5.75 1.06
C LEU A 23 10.45 -5.78 -0.40
N ALA A 24 9.27 -5.23 -0.66
CA ALA A 24 8.73 -5.10 -2.01
C ALA A 24 9.63 -4.21 -2.91
N GLY A 25 10.09 -3.07 -2.40
CA GLY A 25 11.00 -2.17 -3.11
C GLY A 25 12.38 -2.80 -3.35
N ALA A 26 12.93 -3.46 -2.34
CA ALA A 26 14.27 -4.08 -2.41
C ALA A 26 14.37 -5.26 -3.38
N PHE A 27 13.31 -6.08 -3.50
CA PHE A 27 13.40 -7.38 -4.17
C PHE A 27 12.49 -7.54 -5.38
N ALA A 28 11.50 -6.66 -5.55
CA ALA A 28 10.42 -6.89 -6.50
C ALA A 28 9.98 -5.62 -7.22
N HIS A 29 10.88 -4.65 -7.38
CA HIS A 29 10.68 -3.50 -8.27
C HIS A 29 9.43 -2.66 -7.93
N PHE A 30 8.95 -2.67 -6.69
CA PHE A 30 7.69 -1.99 -6.35
C PHE A 30 7.81 -0.46 -6.39
N PRO A 31 6.79 0.28 -6.91
CA PRO A 31 5.52 -0.11 -7.55
C PRO A 31 5.53 -0.19 -9.10
N GLY A 32 6.65 -0.57 -9.73
CA GLY A 32 6.83 -0.60 -11.17
C GLY A 32 7.88 0.41 -11.64
N SER A 33 8.02 0.58 -12.95
CA SER A 33 9.04 1.45 -13.53
C SER A 33 8.85 2.93 -13.22
N PHE A 34 9.96 3.62 -12.91
CA PHE A 34 10.03 5.07 -12.79
C PHE A 34 11.08 5.62 -13.76
N PRO A 35 10.70 6.48 -14.72
CA PRO A 35 9.33 6.86 -15.11
C PRO A 35 8.50 5.69 -15.68
N VAL A 36 7.17 5.89 -15.77
CA VAL A 36 6.20 4.92 -16.31
C VAL A 36 6.65 4.37 -17.68
N GLY A 37 6.46 3.08 -17.91
CA GLY A 37 6.89 2.42 -19.13
C GLY A 37 8.41 2.54 -19.38
N SER A 38 9.20 2.61 -18.31
CA SER A 38 10.65 2.87 -18.30
C SER A 38 11.09 4.20 -18.94
N GLY A 39 10.16 5.09 -19.27
CA GLY A 39 10.44 6.39 -19.92
C GLY A 39 10.74 6.32 -21.41
N VAL A 40 10.78 5.13 -22.00
CA VAL A 40 11.10 4.93 -23.42
C VAL A 40 9.97 4.26 -24.20
N ASN A 41 9.01 3.62 -23.52
CA ASN A 41 7.90 2.96 -24.19
C ASN A 41 6.85 3.99 -24.63
N SER A 42 6.61 4.07 -25.94
CA SER A 42 5.58 4.95 -26.52
C SER A 42 4.21 4.26 -26.71
N SER A 43 4.12 2.98 -26.38
CA SER A 43 2.89 2.17 -26.50
C SER A 43 2.78 1.19 -25.33
N PHE A 44 1.60 0.58 -25.18
CA PHE A 44 1.37 -0.38 -24.10
C PHE A 44 2.23 -1.63 -24.28
N ASP A 45 3.04 -1.96 -23.28
CA ASP A 45 3.86 -3.17 -23.27
C ASP A 45 3.18 -4.27 -22.47
N ALA A 46 2.55 -5.22 -23.17
CA ALA A 46 1.85 -6.33 -22.54
C ALA A 46 2.77 -7.30 -21.78
N ALA A 47 4.02 -7.44 -22.21
CA ALA A 47 4.97 -8.33 -21.55
C ALA A 47 5.46 -7.71 -20.23
N ALA A 48 5.78 -6.42 -20.23
CA ALA A 48 6.11 -5.66 -19.03
C ALA A 48 4.91 -5.61 -18.08
N ALA A 49 3.70 -5.36 -18.59
CA ALA A 49 2.47 -5.39 -17.78
C ALA A 49 2.28 -6.74 -17.07
N LEU A 50 2.42 -7.86 -17.79
CA LEU A 50 2.29 -9.20 -17.21
C LEU A 50 3.38 -9.47 -16.17
N PHE A 51 4.60 -9.04 -16.44
CA PHE A 51 5.71 -9.14 -15.49
C PHE A 51 5.42 -8.36 -14.20
N GLY A 52 5.00 -7.09 -14.32
CA GLY A 52 4.59 -6.24 -13.22
C GLY A 52 3.41 -6.79 -12.44
N LEU A 53 2.43 -7.41 -13.12
CA LEU A 53 1.30 -8.09 -12.47
C LEU A 53 1.79 -9.22 -11.54
N VAL A 54 2.71 -10.05 -12.02
CA VAL A 54 3.24 -11.18 -11.24
C VAL A 54 4.09 -10.70 -10.07
N LEU A 55 5.05 -9.80 -10.31
CA LEU A 55 5.91 -9.25 -9.25
C LEU A 55 5.10 -8.46 -8.23
N GLY A 56 4.18 -7.59 -8.69
CA GLY A 56 3.28 -6.84 -7.83
C GLY A 56 2.39 -7.76 -6.99
N GLY A 57 1.91 -8.88 -7.55
CA GLY A 57 1.17 -9.90 -6.82
C GLY A 57 1.99 -10.54 -5.70
N VAL A 58 3.25 -10.88 -5.95
CA VAL A 58 4.18 -11.42 -4.94
C VAL A 58 4.46 -10.37 -3.85
N SER A 59 4.79 -9.13 -4.23
CA SER A 59 4.99 -8.02 -3.30
C SER A 59 3.77 -7.78 -2.42
N GLY A 60 2.59 -7.71 -3.02
CA GLY A 60 1.34 -7.49 -2.28
C GLY A 60 0.92 -8.68 -1.44
N ALA A 61 1.32 -9.90 -1.78
CA ALA A 61 1.17 -11.05 -0.88
C ALA A 61 2.06 -10.91 0.35
N VAL A 62 3.33 -10.50 0.19
CA VAL A 62 4.25 -10.25 1.33
C VAL A 62 3.71 -9.15 2.24
N VAL A 63 3.38 -7.99 1.66
CA VAL A 63 2.77 -6.85 2.40
C VAL A 63 1.48 -7.29 3.08
N GLY A 64 0.59 -7.96 2.34
CA GLY A 64 -0.71 -8.44 2.81
C GLY A 64 -0.60 -9.45 3.95
N VAL A 65 0.38 -10.37 3.91
CA VAL A 65 0.64 -11.33 5.00
C VAL A 65 1.07 -10.59 6.26
N LEU A 66 2.06 -9.68 6.17
CA LEU A 66 2.55 -8.93 7.32
C LEU A 66 1.44 -8.08 7.96
N GLN A 67 0.66 -7.38 7.14
CA GLN A 67 -0.53 -6.64 7.56
C GLN A 67 -1.57 -7.56 8.23
N TRP A 68 -1.88 -8.71 7.60
CA TRP A 68 -2.87 -9.66 8.11
C TRP A 68 -2.49 -10.22 9.49
N LEU A 69 -1.20 -10.49 9.73
CA LEU A 69 -0.72 -10.99 11.03
C LEU A 69 -1.09 -10.04 12.18
N VAL A 70 -1.09 -8.73 11.91
CA VAL A 70 -1.51 -7.69 12.86
C VAL A 70 -3.04 -7.56 12.89
N LEU A 71 -3.70 -7.41 11.74
CA LEU A 71 -5.16 -7.18 11.67
C LEU A 71 -6.00 -8.33 12.19
N ARG A 72 -5.56 -9.59 12.03
CA ARG A 72 -6.26 -10.75 12.59
C ARG A 72 -6.33 -10.68 14.12
N ARG A 73 -5.37 -10.01 14.76
CA ARG A 73 -5.35 -9.77 16.22
C ARG A 73 -6.05 -8.47 16.60
N TRP A 74 -6.08 -7.48 15.69
CA TRP A 74 -6.65 -6.17 15.95
C TRP A 74 -8.16 -6.11 15.74
N ILE A 75 -8.65 -6.48 14.54
CA ILE A 75 -10.06 -6.39 14.13
C ILE A 75 -10.63 -7.73 13.63
N GLY A 76 -9.85 -8.82 13.78
CA GLY A 76 -10.26 -10.16 13.40
C GLY A 76 -10.35 -10.36 11.88
N ALA A 77 -9.56 -9.62 11.09
CA ALA A 77 -9.58 -9.69 9.63
C ALA A 77 -9.30 -11.13 9.13
N GLY A 78 -10.05 -11.54 8.10
CA GLY A 78 -9.87 -12.84 7.44
C GLY A 78 -8.67 -12.87 6.50
N ARG A 79 -8.33 -14.05 5.99
CA ARG A 79 -7.25 -14.24 5.01
C ARG A 79 -7.50 -13.55 3.67
N GLY A 80 -8.76 -13.20 3.36
CA GLY A 80 -9.11 -12.41 2.17
C GLY A 80 -8.42 -11.05 2.10
N TRP A 81 -7.92 -10.52 3.23
CA TRP A 81 -7.05 -9.34 3.25
C TRP A 81 -5.79 -9.51 2.39
N ILE A 82 -5.17 -10.69 2.44
CA ILE A 82 -3.93 -10.97 1.70
C ILE A 82 -4.20 -10.87 0.20
N ALA A 83 -5.27 -11.51 -0.27
CA ALA A 83 -5.68 -11.48 -1.67
C ALA A 83 -6.04 -10.06 -2.14
N ALA A 84 -6.74 -9.29 -1.29
CA ALA A 84 -7.08 -7.91 -1.59
C ALA A 84 -5.84 -7.02 -1.77
N THR A 85 -4.87 -7.09 -0.84
CA THR A 85 -3.62 -6.34 -0.94
C THR A 85 -2.78 -6.81 -2.13
N ALA A 86 -2.68 -8.12 -2.36
CA ALA A 86 -1.97 -8.70 -3.50
C ALA A 86 -2.54 -8.19 -4.83
N LEU A 87 -3.87 -8.22 -4.99
CA LEU A 87 -4.53 -7.77 -6.20
C LEU A 87 -4.34 -6.26 -6.44
N ALA A 88 -4.51 -5.44 -5.41
CA ALA A 88 -4.35 -3.99 -5.54
C ALA A 88 -2.93 -3.61 -5.98
N ILE A 89 -1.91 -4.20 -5.36
CA ILE A 89 -0.50 -3.96 -5.74
C ILE A 89 -0.22 -4.54 -7.13
N ALA A 90 -0.65 -5.77 -7.43
CA ALA A 90 -0.45 -6.40 -8.74
C ALA A 90 -0.96 -5.54 -9.89
N VAL A 91 -2.20 -5.06 -9.79
CA VAL A 91 -2.81 -4.25 -10.85
C VAL A 91 -2.13 -2.88 -10.96
N THR A 92 -1.79 -2.25 -9.84
CA THR A 92 -1.08 -0.96 -9.88
C THR A 92 0.29 -1.09 -10.54
N HIS A 93 1.03 -2.16 -10.20
CA HIS A 93 2.34 -2.45 -10.76
C HIS A 93 2.28 -2.79 -12.25
N MET A 94 1.29 -3.61 -12.66
CA MET A 94 0.98 -3.88 -14.07
C MET A 94 0.77 -2.59 -14.87
N LEU A 95 0.06 -1.61 -14.29
CA LEU A 95 -0.15 -0.31 -14.95
C LEU A 95 1.15 0.50 -15.02
N GLY A 96 1.96 0.51 -13.95
CA GLY A 96 3.27 1.19 -13.91
C GLY A 96 4.25 0.69 -14.98
N ASP A 97 4.28 -0.62 -15.21
CA ASP A 97 5.19 -1.24 -16.19
C ASP A 97 4.61 -1.25 -17.61
N GLY A 98 3.30 -1.43 -17.72
CA GLY A 98 2.64 -1.63 -19.00
C GLY A 98 2.29 -0.35 -19.75
N LEU A 99 1.96 0.74 -19.05
CA LEU A 99 1.48 1.96 -19.69
C LEU A 99 2.62 2.70 -20.44
N PRO A 100 2.28 3.44 -21.52
CA PRO A 100 3.25 4.29 -22.20
C PRO A 100 3.82 5.38 -21.28
N ALA A 101 5.04 5.84 -21.57
CA ALA A 101 5.71 6.93 -20.86
C ALA A 101 4.99 8.29 -20.94
N SER A 102 3.96 8.42 -21.77
CA SER A 102 3.08 9.60 -21.80
C SER A 102 2.08 9.62 -20.63
N PHE A 103 2.00 8.58 -19.81
CA PHE A 103 1.17 8.54 -18.62
C PHE A 103 1.93 9.07 -17.40
N ASP A 104 1.24 9.90 -16.63
CA ASP A 104 1.76 10.50 -15.42
C ASP A 104 1.65 9.53 -14.23
N TYR A 105 2.69 9.49 -13.38
CA TYR A 105 2.72 8.62 -12.19
C TYR A 105 1.65 9.00 -11.17
N GLU A 106 1.18 10.25 -11.18
CA GLU A 106 0.08 10.75 -10.36
C GLU A 106 -1.21 9.97 -10.61
N SER A 107 -1.50 9.66 -11.88
CA SER A 107 -2.69 8.88 -12.25
C SER A 107 -2.60 7.47 -11.69
N ILE A 108 -1.43 6.84 -11.80
CA ILE A 108 -1.18 5.49 -11.26
C ILE A 108 -1.26 5.48 -9.73
N ALA A 109 -0.77 6.51 -9.05
CA ALA A 109 -0.88 6.64 -7.61
C ALA A 109 -2.35 6.74 -7.14
N VAL A 110 -3.17 7.53 -7.85
CA VAL A 110 -4.61 7.67 -7.57
C VAL A 110 -5.35 6.37 -7.85
N ASP A 111 -5.13 5.77 -9.02
CA ASP A 111 -5.76 4.51 -9.42
C ASP A 111 -5.39 3.38 -8.46
N GLY A 112 -4.12 3.30 -8.04
CA GLY A 112 -3.67 2.37 -7.02
C GLY A 112 -4.36 2.59 -5.68
N GLY A 113 -4.51 3.85 -5.25
CA GLY A 113 -5.31 4.20 -4.07
C GLY A 113 -6.76 3.71 -4.18
N VAL A 114 -7.42 3.92 -5.33
CA VAL A 114 -8.78 3.44 -5.59
C VAL A 114 -8.86 1.91 -5.54
N LEU A 115 -7.91 1.21 -6.16
CA LEU A 115 -7.83 -0.26 -6.12
C LEU A 115 -7.69 -0.77 -4.69
N PHE A 116 -6.82 -0.13 -3.89
CA PHE A 116 -6.70 -0.41 -2.47
C PHE A 116 -8.01 -0.20 -1.72
N TYR A 117 -8.68 0.95 -1.93
CA TYR A 117 -9.95 1.25 -1.29
C TYR A 117 -11.00 0.17 -1.58
N VAL A 118 -11.20 -0.16 -2.86
CA VAL A 118 -12.21 -1.14 -3.28
C VAL A 118 -11.89 -2.52 -2.71
N ALA A 119 -10.67 -3.01 -2.92
CA ALA A 119 -10.26 -4.35 -2.50
C ALA A 119 -10.33 -4.51 -0.97
N GLN A 120 -9.83 -3.53 -0.22
CA GLN A 120 -9.84 -3.57 1.24
C GLN A 120 -11.23 -3.36 1.82
N THR A 121 -12.07 -2.53 1.19
CA THR A 121 -13.48 -2.40 1.59
C THR A 121 -14.20 -3.73 1.47
N ILE A 122 -13.96 -4.50 0.40
CA ILE A 122 -14.50 -5.85 0.23
C ILE A 122 -13.98 -6.80 1.33
N ALA A 123 -12.67 -6.81 1.56
CA ALA A 123 -12.04 -7.68 2.57
C ALA A 123 -12.47 -7.37 4.01
N LEU A 124 -12.87 -6.12 4.29
CA LEU A 124 -13.31 -5.64 5.60
C LEU A 124 -14.83 -5.50 5.73
N ARG A 125 -15.62 -6.05 4.79
CA ARG A 125 -17.09 -6.03 4.86
C ARG A 125 -17.59 -6.55 6.21
N GLY A 126 -18.49 -5.78 6.83
CA GLY A 126 -19.08 -6.09 8.14
C GLY A 126 -18.16 -5.85 9.34
N ARG A 127 -16.97 -5.26 9.16
CA ARG A 127 -16.06 -4.93 10.27
C ARG A 127 -16.20 -3.47 10.67
N SER A 128 -16.40 -3.22 11.96
CA SER A 128 -16.44 -1.87 12.52
C SER A 128 -15.11 -1.14 12.25
N GLY A 129 -15.19 0.06 11.69
CA GLY A 129 -14.02 0.86 11.28
C GLY A 129 -13.33 0.38 9.99
N GLY A 130 -13.85 -0.65 9.32
CA GLY A 130 -13.21 -1.23 8.14
C GLY A 130 -13.11 -0.28 6.95
N GLN A 131 -14.18 0.46 6.65
CA GLN A 131 -14.18 1.46 5.57
C GLN A 131 -13.22 2.63 5.83
N ALA A 132 -13.13 3.09 7.08
CA ALA A 132 -12.20 4.14 7.46
C ALA A 132 -10.74 3.68 7.28
N LEU A 133 -10.43 2.43 7.68
CA LEU A 133 -9.12 1.83 7.44
C LEU A 133 -8.83 1.67 5.94
N ALA A 134 -9.79 1.22 5.13
CA ALA A 134 -9.62 1.09 3.68
C ALA A 134 -9.36 2.44 3.02
N LEU A 135 -10.08 3.50 3.41
CA LEU A 135 -9.84 4.85 2.91
C LEU A 135 -8.47 5.39 3.34
N ALA A 136 -8.09 5.16 4.60
CA ALA A 136 -6.78 5.55 5.11
C ALA A 136 -5.64 4.83 4.36
N GLY A 137 -5.82 3.55 4.06
CA GLY A 137 -4.90 2.78 3.24
C GLY A 137 -4.80 3.33 1.81
N ALA A 138 -5.92 3.64 1.19
CA ALA A 138 -5.95 4.25 -0.15
C ALA A 138 -5.22 5.58 -0.23
N VAL A 139 -5.51 6.50 0.70
CA VAL A 139 -4.85 7.80 0.79
C VAL A 139 -3.36 7.64 1.11
N GLY A 140 -3.03 6.79 2.10
CA GLY A 140 -1.65 6.54 2.50
C GLY A 140 -0.82 5.90 1.39
N TYR A 141 -1.42 5.03 0.57
CA TYR A 141 -0.79 4.47 -0.62
C TYR A 141 -0.51 5.55 -1.66
N ALA A 142 -1.53 6.31 -2.07
CA ALA A 142 -1.37 7.35 -3.10
C ALA A 142 -0.32 8.39 -2.69
N VAL A 143 -0.42 8.93 -1.47
CA VAL A 143 0.58 9.86 -0.91
C VAL A 143 1.97 9.21 -0.85
N GLY A 144 2.03 7.94 -0.47
CA GLY A 144 3.25 7.16 -0.37
C GLY A 144 3.98 7.00 -1.70
N ILE A 145 3.24 6.71 -2.78
CA ILE A 145 3.79 6.64 -4.14
C ILE A 145 4.27 8.01 -4.58
N LEU A 146 3.44 9.05 -4.47
CA LEU A 146 3.80 10.40 -4.91
C LEU A 146 5.08 10.91 -4.23
N ALA A 147 5.14 10.81 -2.90
CA ALA A 147 6.32 11.23 -2.13
C ALA A 147 7.53 10.31 -2.36
N GLY A 148 7.29 9.02 -2.60
CA GLY A 148 8.34 8.05 -2.87
C GLY A 148 9.04 8.32 -4.20
N VAL A 149 8.27 8.59 -5.25
CA VAL A 149 8.77 8.94 -6.59
C VAL A 149 9.54 10.25 -6.54
N ASP A 150 8.94 11.33 -6.01
CA ASP A 150 9.59 12.64 -5.88
C ASP A 150 10.94 12.53 -5.16
N ARG A 151 10.99 11.72 -4.10
CA ARG A 151 12.23 11.51 -3.35
C ARG A 151 13.25 10.63 -4.09
N ALA A 152 12.81 9.66 -4.88
CA ALA A 152 13.68 8.78 -5.64
C ALA A 152 14.31 9.51 -6.83
N THR A 153 13.50 10.23 -7.62
CA THR A 153 13.94 10.90 -8.85
C THR A 153 14.77 12.17 -8.61
N SER A 154 14.71 12.74 -7.40
CA SER A 154 15.54 13.89 -7.01
C SER A 154 16.99 13.53 -6.69
N SER A 155 17.33 12.25 -6.69
CA SER A 155 18.67 11.75 -6.42
C SER A 155 19.13 10.93 -7.62
N GLU A 156 20.28 11.26 -8.23
CA GLU A 156 20.89 10.51 -9.35
C GLU A 156 21.35 9.10 -8.92
N VAL A 157 20.41 8.28 -8.47
CA VAL A 157 20.66 7.06 -7.74
C VAL A 157 20.41 5.87 -8.67
N TYR A 158 21.15 4.79 -8.46
CA TYR A 158 20.88 3.53 -9.14
C TYR A 158 19.42 3.08 -8.95
N TRP A 159 18.81 2.64 -10.04
CA TRP A 159 17.43 2.15 -10.12
C TRP A 159 17.00 1.26 -8.94
N GLY A 160 17.83 0.35 -8.45
CA GLY A 160 17.46 -0.51 -7.32
C GLY A 160 17.22 0.26 -5.99
N GLU A 161 17.98 1.32 -5.75
CA GLU A 161 17.82 2.15 -4.55
C GLU A 161 16.59 3.08 -4.66
N GLU A 162 16.23 3.53 -5.86
CA GLU A 162 14.99 4.30 -6.10
C GLU A 162 13.76 3.52 -5.63
N HIS A 163 13.65 2.24 -6.00
CA HIS A 163 12.55 1.37 -5.59
C HIS A 163 12.56 1.10 -4.09
N LEU A 164 13.75 0.92 -3.50
CA LEU A 164 13.90 0.79 -2.07
C LEU A 164 13.39 2.04 -1.32
N VAL A 165 13.79 3.23 -1.76
CA VAL A 165 13.37 4.51 -1.18
C VAL A 165 11.87 4.69 -1.33
N ALA A 166 11.31 4.49 -2.53
CA ALA A 166 9.88 4.58 -2.78
C ALA A 166 9.09 3.59 -1.90
N GLY A 167 9.58 2.35 -1.77
CA GLY A 167 9.01 1.34 -0.87
C GLY A 167 9.01 1.77 0.60
N ILE A 168 10.13 2.30 1.12
CA ILE A 168 10.21 2.79 2.49
C ILE A 168 9.22 3.95 2.72
N VAL A 169 9.23 4.96 1.85
CA VAL A 169 8.36 6.13 1.96
C VAL A 169 6.89 5.72 1.89
N CYS A 170 6.53 4.83 0.96
CA CYS A 170 5.18 4.31 0.85
C CYS A 170 4.75 3.53 2.10
N GLY A 171 5.62 2.69 2.66
CA GLY A 171 5.34 1.96 3.89
C GLY A 171 5.11 2.87 5.10
N ILE A 172 5.88 3.96 5.22
CA ILE A 172 5.70 4.97 6.27
C ILE A 172 4.36 5.69 6.08
N ALA A 173 4.08 6.21 4.89
CA ALA A 173 2.86 6.95 4.59
C ALA A 173 1.61 6.10 4.83
N PHE A 174 1.57 4.89 4.25
CA PHE A 174 0.48 3.93 4.42
C PHE A 174 0.25 3.60 5.90
N GLY A 175 1.33 3.25 6.61
CA GLY A 175 1.28 2.89 8.02
C GLY A 175 0.80 4.03 8.91
N ALA A 176 1.37 5.22 8.75
CA ALA A 176 1.08 6.39 9.58
C ALA A 176 -0.36 6.88 9.41
N VAL A 177 -0.82 7.05 8.16
CA VAL A 177 -2.20 7.48 7.86
C VAL A 177 -3.20 6.49 8.45
N SER A 178 -2.96 5.19 8.25
CA SER A 178 -3.82 4.12 8.81
C SER A 178 -3.83 4.10 10.34
N VAL A 179 -2.68 4.28 11.00
CA VAL A 179 -2.60 4.34 12.48
C VAL A 179 -3.42 5.50 13.01
N VAL A 180 -3.27 6.70 12.44
CA VAL A 180 -4.01 7.89 12.88
C VAL A 180 -5.51 7.64 12.78
N THR A 181 -6.00 7.13 11.65
CA THR A 181 -7.43 6.82 11.46
C THR A 181 -7.94 5.76 12.45
N LEU A 182 -7.16 4.71 12.69
CA LEU A 182 -7.53 3.65 13.64
C LEU A 182 -7.55 4.14 15.09
N LEU A 183 -6.64 5.03 15.47
CA LEU A 183 -6.65 5.63 16.80
C LEU A 183 -7.87 6.54 16.94
N LEU A 184 -8.08 7.48 16.02
CA LEU A 184 -9.19 8.45 16.05
C LEU A 184 -10.57 7.77 16.12
N SER A 185 -10.79 6.73 15.30
CA SER A 185 -12.07 6.00 15.28
C SER A 185 -12.41 5.33 16.62
N ARG A 186 -11.41 4.93 17.42
CA ARG A 186 -11.63 4.33 18.75
C ARG A 186 -12.02 5.36 19.80
N TRP A 187 -11.48 6.57 19.72
CA TRP A 187 -11.83 7.66 20.64
C TRP A 187 -13.29 8.07 20.49
N SER A 188 -13.80 8.11 19.26
CA SER A 188 -15.20 8.44 18.98
C SER A 188 -16.17 7.45 19.63
N VAL A 189 -15.88 6.15 19.56
CA VAL A 189 -16.75 5.11 20.15
C VAL A 189 -16.73 5.17 21.68
N ALA A 190 -15.54 5.33 22.28
CA ALA A 190 -15.41 5.40 23.74
C ALA A 190 -16.09 6.64 24.34
N ALA A 191 -16.09 7.77 23.63
CA ALA A 191 -16.76 8.99 24.05
C ALA A 191 -18.29 8.86 24.03
N VAL A 192 -18.85 8.16 23.04
CA VAL A 192 -20.30 7.92 22.94
C VAL A 192 -20.78 6.98 24.04
N GLN A 193 -20.00 5.94 24.40
CA GLN A 193 -20.40 4.98 25.44
C GLN A 193 -20.33 5.53 26.89
N ARG A 194 -19.76 6.72 27.09
CA ARG A 194 -19.66 7.37 28.41
C ARG A 194 -20.73 8.43 28.66
N ARG A 195 -21.58 8.72 27.68
CA ARG A 195 -22.74 9.62 27.79
C ARG A 195 -23.99 8.79 28.04
#